data_AF-A0A382JUN4-F1
#
_entry.id   AF-A0A382JUN4-F1
#
_cell.length_a   1.000
_cell.length_b   1.000
_cell.length_c   1.000
_cell.angle_alpha   90.00
_cell.angle_beta   90.00
_cell.angle_gamma   90.00
#
_symmetry.space_group_name_H-M   'P 1'
#
loop_
_entity.id
_entity.type
_entity.pdbx_description
1 polymer ?
#
loop_
_entity_poly.entity_id
_entity_poly.type
_entity_poly.pdbx_seq_one_letter_code
_entity_poly.pdbx_strand_id
1 'polypeptide(L)' 'MQHHQYSLTELDNMIPWEREIYINLLLQFLEEEKERQKERESRQRSRR' A
#
# COMPACT_ATOMS: atom_id res chain seq x y z
N MET A 1 9.57 -8.56 -5.31
CA MET A 1 9.86 -8.05 -3.96
C MET A 1 8.78 -8.58 -3.01
N GLN A 2 9.18 -9.35 -2.00
CA GLN A 2 8.30 -10.04 -1.05
C GLN A 2 7.78 -9.03 -0.01
N HIS A 3 6.63 -8.41 -0.27
CA HIS A 3 6.14 -7.28 0.54
C HIS A 3 5.14 -7.63 1.65
N HIS A 4 5.01 -8.89 2.07
CA HIS A 4 4.14 -9.23 3.21
C HIS A 4 4.76 -10.40 4.00
N GLN A 5 5.73 -10.10 4.87
CA GLN A 5 6.40 -11.09 5.73
C GLN A 5 5.80 -11.18 7.15
N TYR A 6 4.68 -10.52 7.44
CA TYR A 6 3.99 -10.69 8.71
C TYR A 6 2.82 -11.64 8.55
N SER A 7 2.89 -12.75 9.27
CA SER A 7 1.77 -13.67 9.49
C SER A 7 0.68 -12.98 10.31
N LEU A 8 -0.57 -13.45 10.16
CA LEU A 8 -1.71 -12.93 10.94
C LEU A 8 -1.46 -12.99 12.45
N THR A 9 -0.69 -13.99 12.89
CA THR A 9 -0.27 -14.16 14.29
C THR A 9 0.71 -13.09 14.76
N GLU A 10 1.55 -12.56 13.88
CA GLU A 10 2.47 -11.47 14.20
C GLU A 10 1.73 -10.13 14.29
N LEU A 11 0.69 -9.93 13.46
CA LEU A 11 -0.17 -8.75 13.54
C LEU A 11 -1.01 -8.70 14.82
N ASP A 12 -1.44 -9.85 15.35
CA ASP A 12 -2.18 -9.94 16.62
C ASP A 12 -1.29 -9.67 17.84
N ASN A 13 0.02 -9.91 17.74
CA ASN A 13 0.99 -9.63 18.80
C ASN A 13 1.60 -8.22 18.72
N MET A 14 1.32 -7.45 17.67
CA MET A 14 1.78 -6.06 17.56
C MET A 14 1.09 -5.19 18.60
N ILE A 15 1.85 -4.27 19.20
CA ILE A 15 1.28 -3.32 20.15
C ILE A 15 0.26 -2.46 19.38
N PRO A 16 -0.92 -2.14 19.95
CA PRO A 16 -1.99 -1.45 19.23
C PRO A 16 -1.56 -0.21 18.43
N TRP A 17 -0.59 0.56 18.92
CA TRP A 17 -0.06 1.75 18.26
C TRP A 17 0.79 1.43 17.01
N GLU A 18 1.56 0.32 17.01
CA GLU A 18 2.38 -0.09 15.86
C GLU A 18 1.50 -0.52 14.68
N ARG A 19 0.38 -1.20 14.98
CA ARG A 19 -0.61 -1.58 13.98
C ARG A 19 -1.23 -0.35 13.32
N GLU A 20 -1.56 0.69 14.08
CA GLU A 20 -2.09 1.93 13.52
C GLU A 20 -1.09 2.62 12.58
N ILE A 21 0.20 2.65 12.95
CA ILE A 21 1.26 3.18 12.08
C ILE A 21 1.37 2.34 10.81
N TYR A 22 1.40 1.02 10.92
CA TYR A 22 1.48 0.13 9.76
C TYR A 22 0.29 0.32 8.81
N ILE A 23 -0.93 0.41 9.35
CA ILE A 23 -2.14 0.68 8.57
C ILE A 23 -2.03 2.03 7.86
N ASN A 24 -1.57 3.08 8.54
CA ASN A 24 -1.38 4.39 7.93
C ASN A 24 -0.37 4.37 6.78
N LEU A 25 0.77 3.69 6.97
CA LEU A 25 1.79 3.52 5.92
C LEU A 25 1.25 2.71 4.74
N LEU A 26 0.47 1.66 5.01
CA LEU A 26 -0.15 0.84 3.99
C LEU A 26 -1.18 1.64 3.18
N LEU A 27 -2.01 2.45 3.84
CA LEU A 27 -2.98 3.32 3.18
C LEU A 27 -2.28 4.34 2.27
N GLN A 28 -1.19 4.96 2.73
CA GLN A 28 -0.38 5.86 1.93
C GLN A 28 0.17 5.16 0.68
N PHE A 29 0.78 3.99 0.85
CA PHE A 29 1.31 3.21 -0.25
C PHE A 29 0.25 2.86 -1.31
N LEU A 30 -0.96 2.48 -0.88
CA LEU A 30 -2.05 2.13 -1.79
C LEU A 30 -2.57 3.32 -2.59
N GLU A 31 -2.69 4.51 -1.99
CA GLU A 31 -3.10 5.71 -2.74
C GLU A 31 -2.05 6.10 -3.77
N GLU A 32 -0.76 6.02 -3.43
CA GLU A 32 0.32 6.27 -4.40
C GLU A 32 0.30 5.26 -5.57
N GLU A 33 0.09 3.97 -5.31
CA GLU A 33 0.00 2.96 -6.37
C GLU A 33 -1.18 3.26 -7.32
N LYS A 34 -2.32 3.67 -6.76
CA LYS A 34 -3.51 4.05 -7.53
C LYS A 34 -3.26 5.32 -8.37
N GLU A 35 -2.54 6.30 -7.83
CA GLU A 35 -2.13 7.49 -8.60
C GLU A 35 -1.17 7.11 -9.74
N ARG A 36 -0.16 6.28 -9.47
CA ARG A 36 0.75 5.75 -10.51
C ARG A 36 0.00 5.02 -11.61
N GLN A 37 -1.02 4.22 -11.27
CA GLN A 37 -1.85 3.54 -12.26
C GLN A 37 -2.65 4.54 -13.10
N LYS A 38 -3.33 5.51 -12.47
CA LYS A 38 -4.08 6.56 -13.18
C LYS A 38 -3.19 7.36 -14.13
N GLU A 39 -1.97 7.71 -13.71
CA GLU A 39 -1.01 8.40 -14.57
C GLU A 39 -0.63 7.56 -15.80
N ARG A 40 -0.37 6.27 -15.61
CA ARG A 40 -0.05 5.35 -16.72
C ARG A 40 -1.22 5.26 -17.70
N GLU A 41 -2.44 5.11 -17.20
CA GLU A 41 -3.65 5.06 -18.02
C GLU A 41 -3.88 6.38 -18.78
N SER A 42 -3.71 7.52 -18.11
CA SER A 42 -3.79 8.85 -18.73
C SER A 42 -2.76 9.02 -19.84
N ARG A 43 -1.49 8.69 -19.58
CA ARG A 43 -0.40 8.73 -20.59
C ARG A 43 -0.68 7.80 -21.77
N GLN A 44 -1.30 6.64 -21.54
CA GLN A 44 -1.68 5.73 -22.61
C GLN A 44 -2.84 6.27 -23.46
N ARG A 45 -3.83 6.94 -22.84
CA ARG A 45 -4.95 7.57 -23.55
C ARG A 45 -4.50 8.75 -24.40
N SER A 46 -3.62 9.61 -23.89
CA SER A 46 -3.09 10.76 -24.65
C SER A 46 -2.17 10.38 -25.82
N ARG A 47 -1.76 9.11 -25.91
CA ARG A 47 -0.94 8.57 -27.01
C ARG A 47 -1.76 7.89 -28.12
N ARG A 48 -3.06 7.69 -27.91
CA ARG A 48 -3.99 7.14 -28.91
C ARG A 48 -4.73 8.27 -29.60
#